data_AF-A0A7X8GR61-F1
#
_entry.id   AF-A0A7X8GR61-F1
#
_cell.length_a   1.000
_cell.length_b   1.000
_cell.length_c   1.000
_cell.angle_alpha   90.00
_cell.angle_beta   90.00
_cell.angle_gamma   90.00
#
_symmetry.space_group_name_H-M   'P 1'
#
loop_
_entity.id
_entity.type
_entity.pdbx_description
1 polymer ?
#
loop_
_entity_poly.entity_id
_entity_poly.type
_entity_poly.pdbx_seq_one_letter_code
_entity_poly.pdbx_strand_id
1 'polypeptide(L)'
;MDKSLMASRTWVKIIRYLGRGLLILWAGFWAYFAFASALSEAYPDPGTNALGWVIVIVGTLLLVGGAIVPWIWERLGGFILLGIGLFLMVFFLVSSGFKINLWMLLVFLPAFLTGGISLVCWFADRKFKPAL
;
A
#
# COMPACT_ATOMS: atom_id res chain seq x y z
N MET A 1 3.23 9.22 -35.77
CA MET A 1 2.88 8.52 -34.51
C MET A 1 1.36 8.51 -34.42
N ASP A 2 0.73 7.35 -34.34
CA ASP A 2 -0.73 7.22 -34.33
C ASP A 2 -1.34 7.93 -33.10
N LYS A 3 -2.39 8.73 -33.31
CA LYS A 3 -3.11 9.45 -32.24
C LYS A 3 -3.67 8.48 -31.21
N SER A 4 -4.04 7.26 -31.62
CA SER A 4 -4.53 6.20 -30.73
C SER A 4 -3.48 5.79 -29.69
N LEU A 5 -2.20 5.67 -30.10
CA LEU A 5 -1.07 5.32 -29.23
C LEU A 5 -0.67 6.45 -28.27
N MET A 6 -0.91 7.70 -28.66
CA MET A 6 -0.66 8.85 -27.79
C MET A 6 -1.69 8.92 -26.65
N ALA A 7 -2.97 8.72 -26.97
CA ALA A 7 -4.03 8.64 -25.97
C ALA A 7 -3.79 7.46 -25.01
N SER A 8 -3.38 6.30 -25.54
CA SER A 8 -3.12 5.10 -24.72
C SER A 8 -1.94 5.27 -23.75
N ARG A 9 -0.91 6.05 -24.08
CA ARG A 9 0.18 6.35 -23.14
C ARG A 9 -0.20 7.38 -22.09
N THR A 10 -1.08 8.32 -22.44
CA THR A 10 -1.49 9.40 -21.53
C THR A 10 -2.34 8.86 -20.39
N TRP A 11 -3.29 7.97 -20.65
CA TRP A 11 -4.14 7.41 -19.58
C TRP A 11 -3.32 6.58 -18.58
N VAL A 12 -2.34 5.77 -19.04
CA VAL A 12 -1.47 4.97 -18.14
C VAL A 12 -0.71 5.88 -17.18
N LYS A 13 -0.20 7.01 -17.66
CA LYS A 13 0.48 7.99 -16.80
C LYS A 13 -0.46 8.56 -15.75
N ILE A 14 -1.68 8.94 -16.12
CA ILE A 14 -2.67 9.50 -15.19
C ILE A 14 -3.00 8.48 -14.09
N ILE A 15 -3.33 7.24 -14.48
CA ILE A 15 -3.66 6.18 -13.53
C ILE A 15 -2.49 5.86 -12.60
N ARG A 16 -1.27 5.84 -13.13
CA ARG A 16 -0.05 5.64 -12.34
C ARG A 16 0.10 6.72 -11.27
N TYR A 17 -0.10 8.00 -11.62
CA TYR A 17 -0.03 9.09 -10.64
C TYR A 17 -1.17 9.03 -9.62
N LEU A 18 -2.39 8.66 -10.04
CA LEU A 18 -3.50 8.44 -9.11
C LEU A 18 -3.20 7.31 -8.12
N GLY A 19 -2.68 6.18 -8.59
CA GLY A 19 -2.26 5.07 -7.74
C GLY A 19 -1.17 5.47 -6.74
N ARG A 20 -0.18 6.25 -7.17
CA ARG A 20 0.88 6.78 -6.30
C ARG A 20 0.35 7.79 -5.28
N GLY A 21 -0.59 8.66 -5.67
CA GLY A 21 -1.24 9.60 -4.77
C GLY A 21 -2.05 8.90 -3.68
N LEU A 22 -2.87 7.90 -4.06
CA LEU A 22 -3.61 7.07 -3.12
C LEU A 22 -2.67 6.34 -2.14
N LEU A 23 -1.54 5.85 -2.65
CA LEU A 23 -0.53 5.17 -1.84
C LEU A 23 0.14 6.09 -0.82
N ILE A 24 0.46 7.33 -1.20
CA ILE A 24 0.99 8.35 -0.26
C ILE A 24 -0.04 8.67 0.82
N LEU A 25 -1.29 8.92 0.44
CA LEU A 25 -2.36 9.23 1.39
C LEU A 25 -2.54 8.08 2.40
N TRP A 26 -2.51 6.84 1.92
CA TRP A 26 -2.61 5.65 2.76
C TRP A 26 -1.38 5.48 3.68
N ALA A 27 -0.17 5.67 3.17
CA ALA A 27 1.04 5.62 4.00
C ALA A 27 1.06 6.74 5.06
N GLY A 28 0.63 7.94 4.69
CA GLY A 28 0.49 9.08 5.60
C GLY A 28 -0.55 8.84 6.69
N PHE A 29 -1.69 8.23 6.33
CA PHE A 29 -2.70 7.78 7.29
C PHE A 29 -2.09 6.85 8.35
N TRP A 30 -1.36 5.80 7.92
CA TRP A 30 -0.72 4.88 8.87
C TRP A 30 0.39 5.50 9.70
N ALA A 31 1.20 6.38 9.11
CA ALA A 31 2.23 7.11 9.84
C ALA A 31 1.61 8.02 10.92
N TYR A 32 0.50 8.70 10.61
CA TYR A 32 -0.25 9.50 11.58
C TYR A 32 -0.78 8.64 12.73
N PHE A 33 -1.42 7.50 12.45
CA PHE A 33 -1.95 6.61 13.49
C PHE A 33 -0.84 6.03 14.37
N ALA A 34 0.28 5.63 13.77
CA ALA A 34 1.43 5.15 14.52
C ALA A 34 2.00 6.23 15.44
N PHE A 35 2.11 7.47 14.96
CA PHE A 35 2.56 8.60 15.75
C PHE A 35 1.56 8.99 16.85
N ALA A 36 0.26 8.97 16.55
CA ALA A 36 -0.79 9.27 17.53
C ALA A 36 -0.83 8.22 18.64
N SER A 37 -0.78 6.92 18.28
CA SER A 37 -0.69 5.81 19.23
C SER A 37 0.57 5.93 20.08
N ALA A 38 1.71 6.23 19.46
CA ALA A 38 2.97 6.47 20.17
C ALA A 38 2.85 7.58 21.23
N LEU A 39 2.13 8.68 20.95
CA LEU A 39 1.94 9.78 21.90
C LEU A 39 0.92 9.44 23.00
N SER A 40 -0.18 8.76 22.67
CA SER A 40 -1.21 8.40 23.65
C SER A 40 -0.80 7.27 24.57
N GLU A 41 0.03 6.34 24.07
CA GLU A 41 0.51 5.15 24.75
C GLU A 41 1.97 5.29 25.19
N ALA A 42 2.53 6.51 25.19
CA ALA A 42 3.86 6.80 25.76
C ALA A 42 3.87 6.74 27.31
N TYR A 43 2.71 6.68 27.97
CA TYR A 43 2.54 6.67 29.43
C TYR A 43 1.92 5.39 30.06
N PRO A 44 2.32 4.14 29.71
CA PRO A 44 2.04 3.00 30.60
C PRO A 44 3.28 2.19 30.97
N ASP A 45 3.13 1.47 32.10
CA ASP A 45 4.11 0.69 32.86
C ASP A 45 5.31 0.09 32.09
N PRO A 46 6.53 0.11 32.67
CA PRO A 46 7.78 -0.35 32.04
C PRO A 46 7.80 -1.82 31.56
N GLY A 47 6.86 -2.66 32.01
CA GLY A 47 6.91 -4.11 31.81
C GLY A 47 6.09 -4.68 30.66
N THR A 48 5.07 -3.97 30.16
CA THR A 48 4.02 -4.56 29.29
C THR A 48 4.08 -4.09 27.83
N ASN A 49 4.93 -3.10 27.50
CA ASN A 49 4.79 -2.32 26.27
C ASN A 49 5.81 -2.59 25.15
N ALA A 50 6.90 -3.33 25.38
CA ALA A 50 7.95 -3.51 24.36
C ALA A 50 7.42 -4.17 23.07
N LEU A 51 6.51 -5.14 23.21
CA LEU A 51 5.94 -5.88 22.07
C LEU A 51 4.96 -5.02 21.25
N GLY A 52 4.21 -4.13 21.89
CA GLY A 52 3.34 -3.16 21.22
C GLY A 52 4.14 -2.17 20.36
N TRP A 53 5.23 -1.62 20.91
CA TRP A 53 6.12 -0.73 20.17
C TRP A 53 6.78 -1.42 18.96
N VAL A 54 7.19 -2.68 19.11
CA VAL A 54 7.73 -3.45 17.97
C VAL A 54 6.69 -3.60 16.88
N ILE A 55 5.43 -3.93 17.21
CA ILE A 55 4.36 -4.06 16.23
C ILE A 55 4.10 -2.72 15.53
N VAL A 56 4.04 -1.61 16.27
CA VAL A 56 3.83 -0.28 15.69
C VAL A 56 4.99 0.09 14.76
N ILE A 57 6.24 0.04 15.23
CA ILE A 57 7.41 0.46 14.45
C ILE A 57 7.58 -0.43 13.21
N VAL A 58 7.59 -1.76 13.39
CA VAL A 58 7.77 -2.70 12.26
C VAL A 58 6.60 -2.61 11.29
N GLY A 59 5.37 -2.49 11.80
CA GLY A 59 4.18 -2.30 10.99
C GLY A 59 4.27 -1.02 10.15
N THR A 60 4.57 0.12 10.77
CA THR A 60 4.72 1.39 10.05
C THR A 60 5.85 1.34 9.02
N LEU A 61 7.00 0.75 9.36
CA LEU A 61 8.10 0.58 8.41
C LEU A 61 7.70 -0.28 7.22
N LEU A 62 6.93 -1.35 7.45
CA LEU A 62 6.44 -2.21 6.39
C LEU A 62 5.44 -1.48 5.47
N LEU A 63 4.52 -0.69 6.04
CA LEU A 63 3.51 0.05 5.28
C LEU A 63 4.12 1.23 4.51
N VAL A 64 4.96 2.04 5.18
CA VAL A 64 5.64 3.20 4.57
C VAL A 64 6.74 2.76 3.62
N GLY A 65 7.57 1.79 4.02
CA GLY A 65 8.60 1.21 3.16
C GLY A 65 8.00 0.54 1.92
N GLY A 66 6.92 -0.23 2.10
CA GLY A 66 6.15 -0.82 1.01
C GLY A 66 5.56 0.21 0.06
N ALA A 67 5.21 1.40 0.54
CA ALA A 67 4.73 2.50 -0.28
C ALA A 67 5.82 3.17 -1.14
N ILE A 68 7.09 3.06 -0.77
CA ILE A 68 8.22 3.63 -1.50
C ILE A 68 8.66 2.73 -2.65
N VAL A 69 8.64 1.39 -2.48
CA VAL A 69 9.15 0.46 -3.49
C VAL A 69 8.53 0.63 -4.89
N PRO A 70 7.20 0.83 -5.06
CA PRO A 70 6.58 1.02 -6.37
C PRO A 70 7.09 2.24 -7.15
N TRP A 71 7.69 3.23 -6.48
CA TRP A 71 8.24 4.42 -7.14
C TRP A 71 9.46 4.12 -7.98
N ILE A 72 10.27 3.19 -7.50
CA ILE A 72 11.53 2.80 -8.13
C ILE A 72 11.30 1.54 -8.97
N TRP A 73 10.56 0.55 -8.43
CA TRP A 73 10.39 -0.79 -9.00
C TRP A 73 8.90 -1.13 -9.11
N GLU A 74 8.19 -0.59 -10.11
CA GLU A 74 6.72 -0.74 -10.24
C GLU A 74 6.22 -2.19 -10.15
N ARG A 75 6.91 -3.13 -10.82
CA ARG A 75 6.55 -4.56 -10.76
C ARG A 75 6.65 -5.11 -9.34
N LEU A 76 7.82 -4.95 -8.74
CA LEU A 76 8.11 -5.51 -7.42
C LEU A 76 7.24 -4.84 -6.36
N GLY A 77 7.11 -3.52 -6.42
CA GLY A 77 6.22 -2.75 -5.56
C GLY A 77 4.77 -3.18 -5.69
N GLY A 78 4.28 -3.45 -6.91
CA GLY A 78 2.94 -3.99 -7.11
C GLY A 78 2.71 -5.32 -6.37
N PHE A 79 3.62 -6.27 -6.50
CA PHE A 79 3.53 -7.56 -5.78
C PHE A 79 3.66 -7.40 -4.26
N ILE A 80 4.57 -6.54 -3.80
CA ILE A 80 4.74 -6.26 -2.36
C ILE A 80 3.44 -5.69 -1.79
N LEU A 81 2.83 -4.69 -2.45
CA LEU A 81 1.58 -4.07 -1.99
C LEU A 81 0.41 -5.06 -1.95
N LEU A 82 0.30 -5.95 -2.94
CA LEU A 82 -0.70 -7.03 -2.92
C LEU A 82 -0.45 -8.00 -1.76
N GLY A 83 0.82 -8.35 -1.51
CA GLY A 83 1.21 -9.19 -0.38
C GLY A 83 0.87 -8.55 0.97
N ILE A 84 1.15 -7.25 1.12
CA ILE A 84 0.79 -6.47 2.31
C ILE A 84 -0.72 -6.41 2.48
N GLY A 85 -1.47 -6.11 1.42
CA GLY A 85 -2.93 -6.10 1.46
C GLY A 85 -3.51 -7.45 1.89
N LEU A 86 -2.99 -8.55 1.32
CA LEU A 86 -3.40 -9.90 1.66
C LEU A 86 -3.06 -10.25 3.10
N PHE A 87 -1.85 -9.93 3.55
CA PHE A 87 -1.42 -10.12 4.92
C PHE A 87 -2.34 -9.39 5.90
N LEU A 88 -2.61 -8.10 5.67
CA LEU A 88 -3.52 -7.30 6.50
C LEU A 88 -4.94 -7.89 6.49
N MET A 89 -5.46 -8.27 5.33
CA MET A 89 -6.78 -8.89 5.21
C MET A 89 -6.88 -10.16 6.06
N VAL A 90 -5.92 -11.08 5.93
CA VAL A 90 -5.91 -12.34 6.70
C VAL A 90 -5.74 -12.04 8.19
N PHE A 91 -4.82 -11.15 8.55
CA PHE A 91 -4.59 -10.76 9.94
C PHE A 91 -5.87 -10.24 10.59
N PHE A 92 -6.52 -9.23 10.00
CA PHE A 92 -7.75 -8.66 10.54
C PHE A 92 -8.92 -9.64 10.53
N LEU A 93 -9.03 -10.50 9.52
CA LEU A 93 -10.07 -11.52 9.45
C LEU A 93 -9.93 -12.54 10.59
N VAL A 94 -8.71 -13.01 10.87
CA VAL A 94 -8.45 -13.94 11.97
C VAL A 94 -8.69 -13.26 13.32
N SER A 95 -8.15 -12.04 13.50
CA SER A 95 -8.32 -11.28 14.75
C SER A 95 -9.77 -10.90 15.06
N SER A 96 -10.63 -10.79 14.05
CA SER A 96 -12.04 -10.45 14.22
C SER A 96 -12.98 -11.65 14.38
N GLY A 97 -12.44 -12.87 14.37
CA GLY A 97 -13.25 -14.09 14.35
C GLY A 97 -14.04 -14.24 13.05
N PHE A 98 -13.39 -13.96 11.92
CA PHE A 98 -13.92 -14.05 10.55
C PHE A 98 -15.07 -13.07 10.24
N LYS A 99 -15.14 -11.95 10.95
CA LYS A 99 -16.12 -10.87 10.69
C LYS A 99 -15.45 -9.74 9.93
N ILE A 100 -15.84 -9.53 8.68
CA ILE A 100 -15.37 -8.39 7.89
C ILE A 100 -16.27 -7.20 8.16
N ASN A 101 -15.69 -6.07 8.56
CA ASN A 101 -16.39 -4.79 8.68
C ASN A 101 -15.83 -3.78 7.66
N LEU A 102 -16.56 -2.68 7.48
CA LEU A 102 -16.18 -1.62 6.54
C LEU A 102 -14.80 -1.02 6.87
N TRP A 103 -14.47 -0.90 8.16
CA TRP A 103 -13.19 -0.36 8.61
C TRP A 103 -12.00 -1.23 8.17
N MET A 104 -12.13 -2.55 8.24
CA MET A 104 -11.10 -3.48 7.76
C MET A 104 -10.88 -3.35 6.26
N LEU A 105 -11.95 -3.18 5.47
CA LEU A 105 -11.83 -2.93 4.04
C LEU A 105 -11.02 -1.66 3.78
N LEU A 106 -11.30 -0.56 4.49
CA LEU A 106 -10.56 0.70 4.34
C LEU A 106 -9.07 0.56 4.68
N VAL A 107 -8.70 -0.40 5.53
CA VAL A 107 -7.32 -0.67 5.93
C VAL A 107 -6.52 -1.35 4.80
N PHE A 108 -7.01 -2.47 4.27
CA PHE A 108 -6.23 -3.26 3.29
C PHE A 108 -6.54 -2.94 1.83
N LEU A 109 -7.73 -2.41 1.52
CA LEU A 109 -8.16 -2.15 0.14
C LEU A 109 -7.25 -1.15 -0.59
N PRO A 110 -6.75 -0.05 0.03
CA PRO A 110 -5.83 0.84 -0.65
C PRO A 110 -4.54 0.15 -1.09
N ALA A 111 -3.98 -0.76 -0.28
CA ALA A 111 -2.81 -1.55 -0.66
C ALA A 111 -3.11 -2.46 -1.87
N PHE A 112 -4.27 -3.12 -1.88
CA PHE A 112 -4.70 -3.94 -3.02
C PHE A 112 -4.91 -3.11 -4.30
N LEU A 113 -5.62 -1.98 -4.19
CA LEU A 113 -5.92 -1.12 -5.33
C LEU A 113 -4.64 -0.53 -5.92
N THR A 114 -3.75 -0.01 -5.08
CA THR A 114 -2.49 0.59 -5.52
C THR A 114 -1.53 -0.47 -6.08
N GLY A 115 -1.47 -1.67 -5.48
CA GLY A 115 -0.71 -2.80 -6.01
C GLY A 115 -1.24 -3.28 -7.37
N GLY A 116 -2.55 -3.43 -7.49
CA GLY A 116 -3.22 -3.80 -8.74
C GLY A 116 -3.02 -2.77 -9.84
N ILE A 117 -3.22 -1.49 -9.54
CA ILE A 117 -2.95 -0.37 -10.46
C ILE A 117 -1.50 -0.41 -10.93
N SER A 118 -0.54 -0.60 -10.02
CA SER A 118 0.90 -0.65 -10.38
C SER A 118 1.21 -1.78 -11.35
N LEU A 119 0.65 -2.98 -11.13
CA LEU A 119 0.83 -4.11 -12.04
C LEU A 119 0.14 -3.88 -13.39
N VAL A 120 -1.09 -3.36 -13.40
CA VAL A 120 -1.81 -3.05 -14.65
C VAL A 120 -1.03 -2.03 -15.49
N CYS A 121 -0.54 -0.95 -14.87
CA CYS A 121 0.29 0.05 -15.56
C CYS A 121 1.58 -0.57 -16.11
N TRP A 122 2.22 -1.47 -15.35
CA TRP A 122 3.42 -2.16 -15.80
C TRP A 122 3.16 -3.10 -17.00
N PHE A 123 2.08 -3.88 -16.97
CA PHE A 123 1.67 -4.74 -18.09
C PHE A 123 1.29 -3.91 -19.33
N ALA A 124 0.60 -2.78 -19.14
CA ALA A 124 0.26 -1.87 -20.23
C ALA A 124 1.52 -1.29 -20.89
N ASP A 125 2.50 -0.83 -20.10
CA ASP A 125 3.75 -0.28 -20.63
C ASP A 125 4.55 -1.30 -21.45
N ARG A 126 4.50 -2.60 -21.11
CA ARG A 126 5.14 -3.66 -21.89
C ARG A 126 4.51 -3.87 -23.27
N LYS A 127 3.19 -3.70 -23.40
CA LYS A 127 2.53 -3.79 -24.71
C LYS A 127 2.97 -2.68 -25.67
N PHE A 128 3.48 -1.56 -25.16
CA PHE A 128 3.88 -0.40 -25.96
C PHE A 128 5.38 -0.29 -26.23
N LYS A 129 6.21 -1.17 -25.65
CA LYS A 129 7.63 -1.27 -25.98
C LYS A 129 7.79 -2.34 -27.07
N PRO A 130 8.28 -2.00 -28.28
CA PRO A 130 8.60 -3.02 -29.27
C PRO A 130 9.62 -3.99 -28.66
N ALA A 131 9.46 -5.29 -28.92
CA ALA A 131 10.46 -6.28 -28.56
C ALA A 131 11.76 -5.88 -29.27
N LEU A 132 12.75 -5.46 -28.47
CA LEU A 132 14.13 -5.31 -28.92
C LEU A 132 14.74 -6.71 -29.06
#